data_AF-A0A8X7ZLV8-F1
#
_entry.id   AF-A0A8X7ZLV8-F1
#
_cell.length_a   1.000
_cell.length_b   1.000
_cell.length_c   1.000
_cell.angle_alpha   90.00
_cell.angle_beta   90.00
_cell.angle_gamma   90.00
#
_symmetry.space_group_name_H-M   'P 1'
#
loop_
_entity.id
_entity.type
_entity.pdbx_description
1 polymer ?
#
loop_
_entity_poly.entity_id
_entity_poly.type
_entity_poly.pdbx_seq_one_letter_code
_entity_poly.pdbx_strand_id
1 'polypeptide(L)'
;MASLTPISKTQFLFNKPHLKSSSPCLETFFQSSLVSKRLSFQFRVPFFDRMPLKAATVVSATTAEKPKKRYPGEAKGFVEEMRFVAMKLHTREQAKEGEKEVKEKEEQAVRKWEPTIDGYLKFLVDSKLVYDTLEGIVEKAVFPFYAEFRNTGLERSEKLAKDLEWFKEQGYTIPEPSSPGVTYSQILQEFSEKDPQAFICHLYNIYFAHSAGGRMIGRKVVWQQLCGYKPVRCLIQALVAEQLLEKKELEFYKWDGDLSQLLQNVRDKLNKVAESWTREEKNHCLEETEKSFKHSGEILRLIL
;
A
#
# COMPACT_ATOMS: atom_id res chain seq x y z
N MET A 1 -75.07 0.76 25.94
CA MET A 1 -74.61 -0.56 26.43
C MET A 1 -73.12 -0.64 26.11
N ALA A 2 -72.18 -0.27 27.01
CA ALA A 2 -71.70 -1.01 28.21
C ALA A 2 -71.35 -2.47 27.85
N SER A 3 -70.14 -3.02 28.01
CA SER A 3 -69.06 -2.89 29.01
C SER A 3 -67.72 -3.41 28.42
N LEU A 4 -66.57 -2.73 28.51
CA LEU A 4 -65.55 -2.68 29.60
C LEU A 4 -64.70 -3.96 29.85
N THR A 5 -63.48 -3.98 29.27
CA THR A 5 -62.11 -4.26 29.84
C THR A 5 -61.79 -5.63 30.51
N PRO A 6 -60.52 -6.01 30.86
CA PRO A 6 -59.21 -5.30 30.77
C PRO A 6 -57.93 -6.09 30.33
N ILE A 7 -56.92 -5.32 29.88
CA ILE A 7 -55.49 -5.26 30.29
C ILE A 7 -54.63 -6.54 30.35
N SER A 8 -53.50 -6.54 29.62
CA SER A 8 -52.18 -6.76 30.24
C SER A 8 -51.06 -6.05 29.47
N LYS A 9 -50.55 -4.96 30.08
CA LYS A 9 -49.26 -4.32 29.77
C LYS A 9 -48.21 -4.98 30.67
N THR A 10 -47.19 -5.59 30.10
CA THR A 10 -46.03 -6.02 30.88
C THR A 10 -44.98 -4.92 30.86
N GLN A 11 -45.02 -4.07 31.89
CA GLN A 11 -43.89 -3.24 32.30
C GLN A 11 -42.92 -4.13 33.09
N PHE A 12 -41.67 -4.21 32.68
CA PHE A 12 -40.58 -4.62 33.57
C PHE A 12 -39.81 -3.35 33.95
N LEU A 13 -40.04 -2.91 35.19
CA LEU A 13 -39.22 -1.93 35.90
C LEU A 13 -38.44 -2.65 37.01
N PHE A 14 -37.29 -2.03 37.34
CA PHE A 14 -36.35 -2.30 38.44
C PHE A 14 -35.32 -3.41 38.17
N ASN A 15 -34.01 -3.22 38.36
CA ASN A 15 -33.29 -2.33 39.30
C ASN A 15 -31.96 -1.82 38.71
N LYS A 16 -31.65 -0.54 38.96
CA LYS A 16 -30.27 -0.01 38.96
C LYS A 16 -29.57 -0.47 40.24
N PRO A 17 -28.30 -0.91 40.17
CA PRO A 17 -27.37 -0.69 41.25
C PRO A 17 -26.37 0.40 40.85
N HIS A 18 -26.38 1.50 41.62
CA HIS A 18 -25.24 2.39 41.70
C HIS A 18 -24.06 1.64 42.33
N LEU A 19 -22.96 1.50 41.59
CA LEU A 19 -21.65 1.14 42.15
C LEU A 19 -20.64 2.21 41.75
N LYS A 20 -20.19 2.95 42.76
CA LYS A 20 -19.05 3.87 42.72
C LYS A 20 -17.76 3.07 42.92
N SER A 21 -16.71 3.57 42.26
CA SER A 21 -15.29 3.49 42.66
C SER A 21 -14.60 2.12 42.63
N SER A 22 -13.70 1.93 41.67
CA SER A 22 -12.25 2.02 41.91
C SER A 22 -11.46 1.70 40.63
N SER A 23 -10.56 2.60 40.26
CA SER A 23 -9.47 2.30 39.32
C SER A 23 -8.47 1.35 39.98
N PRO A 24 -7.72 0.58 39.19
CA PRO A 24 -6.27 0.68 39.34
C PRO A 24 -5.53 0.91 38.03
N CYS A 25 -4.51 1.73 38.21
CA CYS A 25 -3.50 2.24 37.29
C CYS A 25 -2.52 1.15 36.82
N LEU A 26 -1.91 1.36 35.64
CA LEU A 26 -0.50 1.01 35.42
C LEU A 26 0.12 1.89 34.32
N GLU A 27 0.22 3.19 34.60
CA GLU A 27 1.47 3.92 34.33
C GLU A 27 2.43 3.55 35.47
N THR A 28 3.73 3.31 35.32
CA THR A 28 4.82 3.98 34.60
C THR A 28 6.02 3.01 34.68
N PHE A 29 7.07 3.22 33.88
CA PHE A 29 8.49 3.17 34.30
C PHE A 29 9.39 2.89 33.08
N PHE A 30 10.06 3.92 32.56
CA PHE A 30 11.47 3.86 32.15
C PHE A 30 12.03 5.28 32.04
N GLN A 31 12.30 5.87 33.21
CA GLN A 31 13.38 6.85 33.37
C GLN A 31 14.03 6.58 34.73
N SER A 32 15.27 6.11 34.69
CA SER A 32 16.24 6.43 35.72
C SER A 32 17.65 6.37 35.12
N SER A 33 18.21 7.56 34.94
CA SER A 33 19.64 7.79 34.97
C SER A 33 20.18 7.42 36.35
N LEU A 34 21.16 6.53 36.42
CA LEU A 34 22.07 6.45 37.57
C LEU A 34 23.52 6.38 37.08
N VAL A 35 24.17 7.53 37.26
CA VAL A 35 25.62 7.68 37.37
C VAL A 35 26.11 6.83 38.54
N SER A 36 27.12 5.99 38.31
CA SER A 36 28.04 5.61 39.38
C SER A 36 29.42 5.22 38.85
N LYS A 37 30.40 6.03 39.24
CA LYS A 37 31.73 5.67 39.75
C LYS A 37 32.66 4.85 38.83
N ARG A 38 33.53 5.59 38.16
CA ARG A 38 35.01 5.51 38.23
C ARG A 38 35.53 4.29 39.02
N LEU A 39 35.97 3.25 38.33
CA LEU A 39 37.03 2.36 38.82
C LEU A 39 38.12 2.26 37.74
N SER A 40 39.24 2.87 38.05
CA SER A 40 40.53 2.72 37.40
C SER A 40 41.10 1.35 37.72
N PHE A 41 41.24 0.49 36.71
CA PHE A 41 42.11 -0.68 36.78
C PHE A 41 43.31 -0.46 35.86
N GLN A 42 44.45 -0.18 36.48
CA GLN A 42 45.76 -0.28 35.87
C GLN A 42 46.04 -1.76 35.58
N PHE A 43 46.20 -2.13 34.32
CA PHE A 43 46.90 -3.36 33.96
C PHE A 43 48.25 -3.01 33.32
N ARG A 44 49.30 -3.44 34.02
CA ARG A 44 50.70 -3.38 33.62
C ARG A 44 50.91 -4.20 32.35
N VAL A 45 51.64 -3.61 31.41
CA VAL A 45 52.26 -4.27 30.27
C VAL A 45 53.46 -5.10 30.75
N PRO A 46 53.66 -6.34 30.29
CA PRO A 46 54.98 -6.95 30.25
C PRO A 46 55.61 -6.72 28.88
N PHE A 47 56.75 -6.04 28.94
CA PHE A 47 57.77 -5.91 27.92
C PHE A 47 58.29 -7.30 27.52
N PHE A 48 58.32 -7.61 26.21
CA PHE A 48 59.24 -8.60 25.66
C PHE A 48 59.89 -8.03 24.40
N ASP A 49 61.20 -7.83 24.50
CA ASP A 49 62.13 -7.49 23.42
C ASP A 49 62.39 -8.70 22.51
N ARG A 50 62.33 -8.50 21.18
CA ARG A 50 63.40 -8.77 20.19
C ARG A 50 62.88 -8.91 18.74
N MET A 51 63.14 -7.85 17.95
CA MET A 51 63.82 -7.76 16.64
C MET A 51 63.48 -8.67 15.41
N PRO A 52 63.81 -8.21 14.17
CA PRO A 52 62.95 -8.33 12.99
C PRO A 52 63.44 -9.34 11.94
N LEU A 53 62.54 -9.82 11.08
CA LEU A 53 62.88 -10.40 9.79
C LEU A 53 61.95 -9.85 8.70
N LYS A 54 62.56 -9.06 7.81
CA LYS A 54 61.97 -8.66 6.54
C LYS A 54 61.91 -9.91 5.65
N ALA A 55 60.71 -10.37 5.33
CA ALA A 55 60.47 -11.22 4.17
C ALA A 55 59.72 -10.38 3.14
N ALA A 56 60.36 -10.12 2.01
CA ALA A 56 59.77 -9.46 0.87
C ALA A 56 58.73 -10.40 0.24
N THR A 57 57.47 -10.26 0.65
CA THR A 57 56.35 -10.88 -0.07
C THR A 57 56.11 -10.06 -1.31
N VAL A 58 56.40 -10.64 -2.48
CA VAL A 58 55.98 -10.13 -3.78
C VAL A 58 54.45 -10.13 -3.78
N VAL A 59 53.86 -8.96 -3.54
CA VAL A 59 52.43 -8.75 -3.70
C VAL A 59 52.16 -8.78 -5.19
N SER A 60 51.71 -9.94 -5.68
CA SER A 60 51.02 -10.00 -6.97
C SER A 60 49.88 -9.00 -6.89
N ALA A 61 49.94 -7.95 -7.72
CA ALA A 61 48.91 -6.95 -7.79
C ALA A 61 47.63 -7.62 -8.31
N THR A 62 46.81 -8.12 -7.39
CA THR A 62 45.39 -8.28 -7.67
C THR A 62 44.88 -6.89 -7.97
N THR A 63 44.50 -6.67 -9.22
CA THR A 63 43.63 -5.56 -9.62
C THR A 63 42.44 -5.59 -8.67
N ALA A 64 42.47 -4.73 -7.65
CA ALA A 64 41.34 -4.50 -6.80
C ALA A 64 40.24 -3.94 -7.70
N GLU A 65 39.29 -4.79 -8.08
CA GLU A 65 38.05 -4.33 -8.68
C GLU A 65 37.48 -3.26 -7.75
N LYS A 66 37.36 -2.03 -8.26
CA LYS A 66 36.64 -0.98 -7.54
C LYS A 66 35.28 -1.58 -7.17
N PRO A 67 34.85 -1.54 -5.89
CA PRO A 67 33.55 -2.05 -5.52
C PRO A 67 32.51 -1.31 -6.35
N LYS A 68 31.88 -2.02 -7.30
CA LYS A 68 30.76 -1.48 -8.07
C LYS A 68 29.76 -0.94 -7.04
N LYS A 69 29.42 0.34 -7.16
CA LYS A 69 28.51 1.00 -6.24
C LYS A 69 27.18 0.25 -6.30
N ARG A 70 26.88 -0.55 -5.27
CA ARG A 70 25.66 -1.35 -5.20
C ARG A 70 24.45 -0.44 -5.35
N TYR A 71 23.43 -0.91 -6.06
CA TYR A 71 22.18 -0.18 -6.18
C TYR A 71 21.50 -0.09 -4.80
N PRO A 72 20.85 1.03 -4.47
CA PRO A 72 20.09 1.12 -3.23
C PRO A 72 19.03 0.01 -3.15
N GLY A 73 19.12 -0.84 -2.12
CA GLY A 73 18.20 -1.97 -1.93
C GLY A 73 18.70 -3.32 -2.47
N GLU A 74 19.73 -3.35 -3.31
CA GLU A 74 20.24 -4.57 -3.98
C GLU A 74 20.56 -5.70 -2.99
N ALA A 75 21.10 -5.36 -1.81
CA ALA A 75 21.44 -6.34 -0.78
C ALA A 75 20.22 -7.04 -0.12
N LYS A 76 19.00 -6.51 -0.31
CA LYS A 76 17.76 -7.06 0.24
C LYS A 76 16.87 -7.75 -0.81
N GLY A 77 17.27 -7.73 -2.08
CA GLY A 77 16.50 -8.27 -3.19
C GLY A 77 15.96 -7.18 -4.13
N PHE A 78 15.60 -7.59 -5.34
CA PHE A 78 15.22 -6.69 -6.42
C PHE A 78 13.95 -5.89 -6.12
N VAL A 79 13.01 -6.46 -5.37
CA VAL A 79 11.79 -5.74 -4.96
C VAL A 79 12.11 -4.53 -4.07
N GLU A 80 13.18 -4.56 -3.27
CA GLU A 80 13.59 -3.38 -2.49
C GLU A 80 14.15 -2.28 -3.39
N GLU A 81 14.83 -2.63 -4.49
CA GLU A 81 15.25 -1.66 -5.51
C GLU A 81 14.01 -0.99 -6.15
N MET A 82 13.00 -1.78 -6.54
CA MET A 82 11.74 -1.29 -7.08
C MET A 82 11.01 -0.39 -6.07
N ARG A 83 10.95 -0.78 -4.79
CA ARG A 83 10.40 0.07 -3.71
C ARG A 83 11.15 1.40 -3.62
N PHE A 84 12.48 1.37 -3.67
CA PHE A 84 13.29 2.58 -3.56
C PHE A 84 13.00 3.56 -4.70
N VAL A 85 12.93 3.07 -5.95
CA VAL A 85 12.58 3.92 -7.10
C VAL A 85 11.15 4.44 -6.98
N ALA A 86 10.18 3.59 -6.66
CA ALA A 86 8.78 3.99 -6.48
C ALA A 86 8.61 5.05 -5.38
N MET A 87 9.30 4.91 -4.24
CA MET A 87 9.20 5.87 -3.13
C MET A 87 9.73 7.25 -3.51
N LYS A 88 10.79 7.35 -4.32
CA LYS A 88 11.30 8.64 -4.79
C LYS A 88 10.34 9.39 -5.70
N LEU A 89 9.51 8.67 -6.44
CA LEU A 89 8.52 9.26 -7.34
C LEU A 89 7.28 9.81 -6.63
N HIS A 90 7.09 9.51 -5.35
CA HIS A 90 6.03 10.14 -4.56
C HIS A 90 6.39 11.58 -4.20
N THR A 91 5.38 12.41 -3.92
CA THR A 91 5.60 13.71 -3.29
C THR A 91 5.81 13.56 -1.78
N ARG A 92 6.48 14.55 -1.15
CA ARG A 92 6.60 14.60 0.33
C ARG A 92 5.24 14.68 1.04
N GLU A 93 4.21 15.17 0.35
CA GLU A 93 2.84 15.22 0.86
C GLU A 93 2.16 13.84 0.91
N GLN A 94 2.57 12.92 0.03
CA GLN A 94 1.99 11.58 -0.07
C GLN A 94 2.82 10.51 0.66
N ALA A 95 4.15 10.63 0.66
CA ALA A 95 5.05 9.71 1.33
C ALA A 95 6.25 10.43 1.96
N LYS A 96 6.67 9.99 3.16
CA LYS A 96 7.81 10.59 3.88
C LYS A 96 9.10 10.54 3.07
N GLU A 97 9.28 9.49 2.26
CA GLU A 97 10.46 9.25 1.42
C GLU A 97 10.38 9.94 0.04
N GLY A 98 9.26 10.61 -0.28
CA GLY A 98 9.03 11.22 -1.59
C GLY A 98 10.02 12.33 -1.95
N GLU A 99 10.42 12.43 -3.20
CA GLU A 99 11.36 13.47 -3.68
C GLU A 99 10.76 14.38 -4.75
N LYS A 100 9.57 14.05 -5.28
CA LYS A 100 8.91 14.87 -6.31
C LYS A 100 8.17 16.06 -5.69
N GLU A 101 8.13 17.15 -6.44
CA GLU A 101 7.25 18.30 -6.18
C GLU A 101 5.84 18.01 -6.68
N VAL A 102 4.84 18.64 -6.06
CA VAL A 102 3.45 18.57 -6.51
C VAL A 102 3.30 19.36 -7.80
N LYS A 103 2.90 18.69 -8.88
CA LYS A 103 2.56 19.31 -10.17
C LYS A 103 1.08 19.18 -10.48
N GLU A 104 0.50 18.03 -10.14
CA GLU A 104 -0.87 17.68 -10.48
C GLU A 104 -1.76 17.62 -9.24
N LYS A 105 -3.08 17.67 -9.42
CA LYS A 105 -4.04 17.70 -8.29
C LYS A 105 -4.03 16.40 -7.50
N GLU A 106 -3.91 15.26 -8.17
CA GLU A 106 -3.81 13.94 -7.55
C GLU A 106 -2.50 13.71 -6.79
N GLU A 107 -1.48 14.54 -7.00
CA GLU A 107 -0.20 14.45 -6.29
C GLU A 107 -0.21 15.19 -4.94
N GLN A 108 -1.25 16.00 -4.70
CA GLN A 108 -1.47 16.69 -3.44
C GLN A 108 -1.85 15.71 -2.33
N ALA A 109 -1.65 16.13 -1.07
CA ALA A 109 -2.18 15.40 0.07
C ALA A 109 -3.67 15.11 -0.11
N VAL A 110 -4.08 13.86 0.07
CA VAL A 110 -5.48 13.39 -0.11
C VAL A 110 -6.51 14.23 0.68
N ARG A 111 -6.09 15.01 1.69
CA ARG A 111 -6.97 15.96 2.44
C ARG A 111 -7.44 17.17 1.65
N LYS A 112 -6.78 17.48 0.54
CA LYS A 112 -7.08 18.62 -0.31
C LYS A 112 -7.95 18.22 -1.51
N TRP A 113 -8.21 16.93 -1.70
CA TRP A 113 -9.01 16.43 -2.82
C TRP A 113 -10.48 16.79 -2.61
N GLU A 114 -11.22 16.99 -3.70
CA GLU A 114 -12.67 17.23 -3.68
C GLU A 114 -13.34 16.15 -4.53
N PRO A 115 -13.47 14.91 -4.00
CA PRO A 115 -13.96 13.80 -4.80
C PRO A 115 -15.44 13.91 -5.13
N THR A 116 -15.86 13.28 -6.23
CA THR A 116 -17.29 13.10 -6.58
C THR A 116 -17.63 11.61 -6.67
N ILE A 117 -18.91 11.24 -6.49
CA ILE A 117 -19.34 9.84 -6.68
C ILE A 117 -19.13 9.42 -8.13
N ASP A 118 -19.50 10.26 -9.10
CA ASP A 118 -19.32 9.97 -10.53
C ASP A 118 -17.85 9.77 -10.89
N GLY A 119 -16.97 10.64 -10.37
CA GLY A 119 -15.52 10.50 -10.55
C GLY A 119 -14.97 9.23 -9.90
N TYR A 120 -15.43 8.92 -8.70
CA TYR A 120 -15.04 7.70 -8.00
C TYR A 120 -15.52 6.42 -8.70
N LEU A 121 -16.74 6.42 -9.27
CA LEU A 121 -17.24 5.30 -10.08
C LEU A 121 -16.40 5.10 -11.34
N LYS A 122 -16.02 6.18 -12.04
CA LYS A 122 -15.07 6.08 -13.17
C LYS A 122 -13.73 5.48 -12.73
N PHE A 123 -13.20 5.93 -11.60
CA PHE A 123 -11.98 5.36 -11.02
C PHE A 123 -12.11 3.86 -10.73
N LEU A 124 -13.21 3.41 -10.13
CA LEU A 124 -13.45 1.99 -9.83
C LEU A 124 -13.59 1.16 -11.10
N VAL A 125 -14.30 1.65 -12.12
CA VAL A 125 -14.48 0.97 -13.42
C VAL A 125 -13.14 0.86 -14.16
N ASP A 126 -12.38 1.94 -14.27
CA ASP A 126 -11.07 1.94 -14.93
C ASP A 126 -10.07 1.07 -14.17
N SER A 127 -10.08 1.12 -12.84
CA SER A 127 -9.27 0.23 -12.01
C SER A 127 -9.64 -1.23 -12.24
N LYS A 128 -10.94 -1.55 -12.31
CA LYS A 128 -11.40 -2.93 -12.55
C LYS A 128 -10.91 -3.44 -13.89
N LEU A 129 -11.00 -2.63 -14.95
CA LEU A 129 -10.49 -3.02 -16.28
C LEU A 129 -8.99 -3.33 -16.24
N VAL A 130 -8.20 -2.54 -15.51
CA VAL A 130 -6.76 -2.78 -15.33
C VAL A 130 -6.50 -4.08 -14.56
N TYR A 131 -7.23 -4.34 -13.47
CA TYR A 131 -7.08 -5.59 -12.71
C TYR A 131 -7.55 -6.81 -13.50
N ASP A 132 -8.68 -6.73 -14.23
CA ASP A 132 -9.16 -7.79 -15.11
C ASP A 132 -8.08 -8.14 -16.15
N THR A 133 -7.41 -7.10 -16.67
CA THR A 133 -6.31 -7.24 -17.62
C THR A 133 -5.08 -7.92 -17.01
N LEU A 134 -4.64 -7.48 -15.83
CA LEU A 134 -3.52 -8.11 -15.12
C LEU A 134 -3.80 -9.58 -14.80
N GLU A 135 -4.99 -9.87 -14.26
CA GLU A 135 -5.44 -11.21 -13.90
C GLU A 135 -5.54 -12.10 -15.15
N GLY A 136 -6.09 -11.59 -16.25
CA GLY A 136 -6.14 -12.31 -17.53
C GLY A 136 -4.75 -12.59 -18.13
N ILE A 137 -3.81 -11.66 -17.99
CA ILE A 137 -2.42 -11.84 -18.45
C ILE A 137 -1.72 -12.95 -17.66
N VAL A 138 -1.80 -12.93 -16.32
CA VAL A 138 -1.16 -13.97 -15.49
C VAL A 138 -1.85 -15.32 -15.65
N GLU A 139 -3.14 -15.34 -15.95
CA GLU A 139 -3.87 -16.57 -16.29
C GLU A 139 -3.41 -17.13 -17.64
N LYS A 140 -3.31 -16.30 -18.70
CA LYS A 140 -2.78 -16.71 -20.01
C LYS A 140 -1.32 -17.19 -19.91
N ALA A 141 -0.51 -16.52 -19.07
CA ALA A 141 0.90 -16.78 -18.83
C ALA A 141 1.72 -17.04 -20.10
N VAL A 142 1.73 -16.08 -21.04
CA VAL A 142 2.54 -16.14 -22.28
C VAL A 142 4.01 -16.45 -21.96
N PHE A 143 4.53 -15.83 -20.90
CA PHE A 143 5.79 -16.23 -20.28
C PHE A 143 5.51 -17.17 -19.09
N PRO A 144 6.16 -18.35 -19.00
CA PRO A 144 5.82 -19.36 -17.98
C PRO A 144 5.88 -18.86 -16.53
N PHE A 145 6.82 -17.95 -16.22
CA PHE A 145 6.97 -17.43 -14.87
C PHE A 145 5.83 -16.50 -14.43
N TYR A 146 4.97 -16.03 -15.35
CA TYR A 146 3.77 -15.28 -14.97
C TYR A 146 2.78 -16.13 -14.16
N ALA A 147 2.78 -17.46 -14.38
CA ALA A 147 1.93 -18.37 -13.65
C ALA A 147 2.20 -18.37 -12.13
N GLU A 148 3.42 -17.97 -11.71
CA GLU A 148 3.78 -17.80 -10.30
C GLU A 148 2.92 -16.71 -9.62
N PHE A 149 2.37 -15.77 -10.39
CA PHE A 149 1.53 -14.67 -9.90
C PHE A 149 0.01 -14.93 -10.02
N ARG A 150 -0.39 -16.18 -10.26
CA ARG A 150 -1.80 -16.59 -10.13
C ARG A 150 -2.15 -16.81 -8.65
N ASN A 151 -3.40 -16.53 -8.28
CA ASN A 151 -3.98 -16.85 -6.98
C ASN A 151 -3.10 -16.36 -5.81
N THR A 152 -2.62 -15.14 -5.92
CA THR A 152 -1.78 -14.48 -4.91
C THR A 152 -2.56 -14.01 -3.70
N GLY A 153 -3.89 -13.90 -3.81
CA GLY A 153 -4.77 -13.25 -2.85
C GLY A 153 -4.80 -11.73 -2.99
N LEU A 154 -4.02 -11.16 -3.92
CA LEU A 154 -4.00 -9.72 -4.18
C LEU A 154 -4.96 -9.32 -5.32
N GLU A 155 -5.50 -10.27 -6.08
CA GLU A 155 -6.47 -10.08 -7.17
C GLU A 155 -7.63 -9.19 -6.71
N ARG A 156 -8.05 -8.22 -7.53
CA ARG A 156 -9.04 -7.18 -7.14
C ARG A 156 -10.29 -7.17 -8.01
N SER A 157 -10.28 -7.84 -9.16
CA SER A 157 -11.37 -7.81 -10.14
C SER A 157 -12.70 -8.23 -9.55
N GLU A 158 -12.73 -9.35 -8.82
CA GLU A 158 -13.94 -9.86 -8.17
C GLU A 158 -14.45 -8.90 -7.08
N LYS A 159 -13.54 -8.33 -6.27
CA LYS A 159 -13.89 -7.40 -5.19
C LYS A 159 -14.48 -6.11 -5.78
N LEU A 160 -13.90 -5.59 -6.86
CA LEU A 160 -14.41 -4.43 -7.59
C LEU A 160 -15.77 -4.71 -8.25
N ALA A 161 -15.97 -5.91 -8.80
CA ALA A 161 -17.27 -6.31 -9.35
C ALA A 161 -18.38 -6.26 -8.29
N LYS A 162 -18.09 -6.77 -7.07
CA LYS A 162 -19.03 -6.70 -5.93
C LYS A 162 -19.35 -5.27 -5.53
N ASP A 163 -18.34 -4.40 -5.48
CA ASP A 163 -18.55 -3.00 -5.12
C ASP A 163 -19.36 -2.24 -6.19
N LEU A 164 -19.09 -2.47 -7.47
CA LEU A 164 -19.83 -1.84 -8.57
C LEU A 164 -21.29 -2.33 -8.62
N GLU A 165 -21.56 -3.62 -8.40
CA GLU A 165 -22.94 -4.12 -8.31
C GLU A 165 -23.65 -3.51 -7.11
N TRP A 166 -22.98 -3.37 -5.96
CA TRP A 166 -23.54 -2.68 -4.80
C TRP A 166 -23.92 -1.22 -5.14
N PHE A 167 -23.05 -0.45 -5.82
CA PHE A 167 -23.40 0.91 -6.26
C PHE A 167 -24.61 0.94 -7.20
N LYS A 168 -24.72 -0.05 -8.09
CA LYS A 168 -25.86 -0.19 -8.99
C LYS A 168 -27.16 -0.49 -8.22
N GLU A 169 -27.11 -1.34 -7.19
CA GLU A 169 -28.24 -1.59 -6.28
C GLU A 169 -28.67 -0.32 -5.51
N GLN A 170 -27.73 0.58 -5.21
CA GLN A 170 -28.02 1.89 -4.62
C GLN A 170 -28.62 2.91 -5.62
N GLY A 171 -28.78 2.53 -6.89
CA GLY A 171 -29.37 3.36 -7.93
C GLY A 171 -28.37 4.24 -8.70
N TYR A 172 -27.07 4.05 -8.52
CA TYR A 172 -26.06 4.74 -9.33
C TYR A 172 -25.93 4.09 -10.71
N THR A 173 -25.68 4.92 -11.72
CA THR A 173 -25.34 4.43 -13.07
C THR A 173 -23.85 4.11 -13.12
N ILE A 174 -23.51 2.87 -13.47
CA ILE A 174 -22.11 2.47 -13.65
C ILE A 174 -21.63 2.97 -15.03
N PRO A 175 -20.59 3.81 -15.09
CA PRO A 175 -20.08 4.31 -16.36
C PRO A 175 -19.34 3.23 -17.14
N GLU A 176 -19.19 3.44 -18.45
CA GLU A 176 -18.26 2.65 -19.27
C GLU A 176 -16.80 3.01 -18.94
N PRO A 177 -15.83 2.11 -19.19
CA PRO A 177 -14.42 2.41 -19.01
C PRO A 177 -13.98 3.66 -19.78
N SER A 178 -13.26 4.53 -19.09
CA SER A 178 -12.74 5.77 -19.63
C SER A 178 -11.41 5.56 -20.36
N SER A 179 -10.97 6.60 -21.08
CA SER A 179 -9.70 6.56 -21.84
C SER A 179 -8.48 6.15 -20.99
N PRO A 180 -8.30 6.61 -19.73
CA PRO A 180 -7.14 6.21 -18.92
C PRO A 180 -7.06 4.69 -18.69
N GLY A 181 -8.17 4.07 -18.24
CA GLY A 181 -8.24 2.63 -18.00
C GLY A 181 -8.05 1.80 -19.27
N VAL A 182 -8.68 2.21 -20.38
CA VAL A 182 -8.53 1.54 -21.69
C VAL A 182 -7.08 1.62 -22.17
N THR A 183 -6.49 2.81 -22.15
CA THR A 183 -5.10 3.03 -22.60
C THR A 183 -4.13 2.21 -21.77
N TYR A 184 -4.28 2.22 -20.44
CA TYR A 184 -3.37 1.49 -19.58
C TYR A 184 -3.49 -0.03 -19.79
N SER A 185 -4.71 -0.54 -19.93
CA SER A 185 -4.95 -1.96 -20.17
C SER A 185 -4.33 -2.44 -21.50
N GLN A 186 -4.44 -1.64 -22.56
CA GLN A 186 -3.80 -1.94 -23.85
C GLN A 186 -2.27 -1.99 -23.74
N ILE A 187 -1.67 -1.03 -23.03
CA ILE A 187 -0.22 -0.99 -22.78
C ILE A 187 0.24 -2.23 -22.00
N LEU A 188 -0.51 -2.63 -20.97
CA LEU A 188 -0.20 -3.82 -20.17
C LEU A 188 -0.26 -5.10 -21.01
N GLN A 189 -1.25 -5.22 -21.89
CA GLN A 189 -1.33 -6.34 -22.84
C GLN A 189 -0.12 -6.38 -23.77
N GLU A 190 0.27 -5.23 -24.34
CA GLU A 190 1.45 -5.15 -25.20
C GLU A 190 2.74 -5.56 -24.46
N PHE A 191 2.98 -5.02 -23.26
CA PHE A 191 4.14 -5.40 -22.46
C PHE A 191 4.12 -6.88 -22.10
N SER A 192 2.96 -7.44 -21.77
CA SER A 192 2.88 -8.85 -21.40
C SER A 192 3.28 -9.83 -22.50
N GLU A 193 3.28 -9.39 -23.76
CA GLU A 193 3.67 -10.22 -24.90
C GLU A 193 5.09 -9.92 -25.38
N LYS A 194 5.57 -8.68 -25.23
CA LYS A 194 6.83 -8.21 -25.83
C LYS A 194 7.92 -7.84 -24.84
N ASP A 195 7.56 -7.45 -23.62
CA ASP A 195 8.46 -6.84 -22.64
C ASP A 195 8.13 -7.30 -21.21
N PRO A 196 8.59 -8.49 -20.82
CA PRO A 196 8.24 -9.07 -19.54
C PRO A 196 8.74 -8.28 -18.33
N GLN A 197 9.88 -7.63 -18.44
CA GLN A 197 10.47 -6.82 -17.37
C GLN A 197 9.63 -5.56 -17.13
N ALA A 198 9.20 -4.88 -18.19
CA ALA A 198 8.26 -3.76 -18.09
C ALA A 198 6.94 -4.22 -17.44
N PHE A 199 6.36 -5.32 -17.93
CA PHE A 199 5.12 -5.85 -17.36
C PHE A 199 5.21 -6.11 -15.85
N ILE A 200 6.31 -6.73 -15.39
CA ILE A 200 6.53 -6.99 -13.95
C ILE A 200 6.66 -5.70 -13.14
N CYS A 201 7.31 -4.66 -13.67
CA CYS A 201 7.35 -3.35 -13.04
C CYS A 201 5.95 -2.80 -12.77
N HIS A 202 5.09 -2.84 -13.80
CA HIS A 202 3.73 -2.35 -13.70
C HIS A 202 2.87 -3.20 -12.75
N LEU A 203 2.95 -4.52 -12.84
CA LEU A 203 2.25 -5.45 -11.94
C LEU A 203 2.59 -5.14 -10.48
N TYR A 204 3.87 -4.98 -10.17
CA TYR A 204 4.30 -4.61 -8.82
C TYR A 204 3.72 -3.27 -8.38
N ASN A 205 3.92 -2.21 -9.16
CA ASN A 205 3.51 -0.87 -8.75
C ASN A 205 1.99 -0.78 -8.57
N ILE A 206 1.19 -1.42 -9.42
CA ILE A 206 -0.27 -1.43 -9.30
C ILE A 206 -0.72 -2.10 -7.99
N TYR A 207 -0.31 -3.35 -7.74
CA TYR A 207 -0.73 -4.09 -6.54
C TYR A 207 -0.17 -3.50 -5.23
N PHE A 208 1.09 -3.07 -5.23
CA PHE A 208 1.73 -2.54 -4.02
C PHE A 208 1.32 -1.09 -3.71
N ALA A 209 1.01 -0.27 -4.71
CA ALA A 209 0.44 1.06 -4.47
C ALA A 209 -0.96 0.96 -3.84
N HIS A 210 -1.81 0.05 -4.33
CA HIS A 210 -3.16 -0.13 -3.80
C HIS A 210 -3.17 -0.61 -2.34
N SER A 211 -2.37 -1.62 -2.03
CA SER A 211 -2.27 -2.20 -0.69
C SER A 211 -1.62 -1.26 0.34
N ALA A 212 -0.84 -0.27 -0.11
CA ALA A 212 -0.30 0.80 0.73
C ALA A 212 -1.17 2.07 0.72
N GLY A 213 -0.98 2.93 -0.29
CA GLY A 213 -1.65 4.22 -0.40
C GLY A 213 -3.14 4.11 -0.72
N GLY A 214 -3.54 3.13 -1.54
CA GLY A 214 -4.93 2.93 -1.96
C GLY A 214 -5.90 2.72 -0.79
N ARG A 215 -5.47 2.03 0.27
CA ARG A 215 -6.27 1.87 1.51
C ARG A 215 -6.57 3.19 2.21
N MET A 216 -5.61 4.12 2.21
CA MET A 216 -5.81 5.45 2.79
C MET A 216 -6.75 6.30 1.93
N ILE A 217 -6.63 6.19 0.60
CA ILE A 217 -7.50 6.87 -0.35
C ILE A 217 -8.93 6.35 -0.22
N GLY A 218 -9.13 5.03 -0.21
CA GLY A 218 -10.44 4.40 -0.04
C GLY A 218 -11.16 4.84 1.22
N ARG A 219 -10.51 4.73 2.38
CA ARG A 219 -11.07 5.21 3.66
C ARG A 219 -11.45 6.68 3.60
N LYS A 220 -10.70 7.50 2.85
CA LYS A 220 -10.88 8.93 2.84
C LYS A 220 -11.89 9.44 1.83
N VAL A 221 -11.92 8.91 0.61
CA VAL A 221 -12.95 9.23 -0.37
C VAL A 221 -14.31 8.87 0.20
N VAL A 222 -14.41 7.69 0.81
CA VAL A 222 -15.55 7.27 1.63
C VAL A 222 -15.81 8.35 2.70
N TRP A 223 -14.88 8.64 3.59
CA TRP A 223 -15.13 9.57 4.72
C TRP A 223 -15.43 11.03 4.33
N GLN A 224 -14.83 11.55 3.27
CA GLN A 224 -14.97 12.93 2.82
C GLN A 224 -16.30 13.16 2.10
N GLN A 225 -16.71 12.21 1.27
CA GLN A 225 -18.02 12.26 0.62
C GLN A 225 -19.16 12.04 1.62
N LEU A 226 -18.88 11.31 2.70
CA LEU A 226 -19.82 11.13 3.80
C LEU A 226 -19.96 12.38 4.68
N CYS A 227 -18.86 13.09 4.99
CA CYS A 227 -18.89 14.13 6.05
C CYS A 227 -19.06 15.59 5.57
N GLY A 228 -18.75 15.92 4.31
CA GLY A 228 -18.79 17.31 3.83
C GLY A 228 -17.74 18.21 4.50
N TYR A 229 -16.98 18.97 3.71
CA TYR A 229 -15.89 19.82 4.22
C TYR A 229 -16.42 21.09 4.91
N LYS A 230 -16.90 21.01 6.17
CA LYS A 230 -17.06 22.19 7.06
C LYS A 230 -16.86 21.84 8.55
N PRO A 231 -16.01 22.57 9.29
CA PRO A 231 -15.61 22.20 10.66
C PRO A 231 -16.62 22.55 11.78
N VAL A 232 -17.88 22.90 11.49
CA VAL A 232 -18.82 23.38 12.55
C VAL A 232 -20.29 22.97 12.33
N ARG A 233 -20.62 21.68 12.54
CA ARG A 233 -21.94 21.19 13.08
C ARG A 233 -21.97 19.66 13.13
N CYS A 234 -21.47 19.11 14.21
CA CYS A 234 -21.10 17.69 14.35
C CYS A 234 -22.19 16.75 14.91
N LEU A 235 -23.49 16.93 14.61
CA LEU A 235 -24.51 15.97 15.07
C LEU A 235 -25.60 15.61 14.05
N ILE A 236 -25.94 16.49 13.12
CA ILE A 236 -26.96 16.20 12.09
C ILE A 236 -26.33 15.69 10.79
N GLN A 237 -25.09 16.11 10.47
CA GLN A 237 -24.36 15.65 9.27
C GLN A 237 -23.85 14.21 9.40
N ALA A 238 -23.56 13.75 10.63
CA ALA A 238 -23.18 12.36 10.91
C ALA A 238 -24.30 11.38 10.53
N LEU A 239 -25.58 11.79 10.61
CA LEU A 239 -26.71 10.96 10.19
C LEU A 239 -26.84 10.81 8.67
N VAL A 240 -26.34 11.78 7.87
CA VAL A 240 -26.34 11.72 6.40
C VAL A 240 -25.11 10.93 5.89
N ALA A 241 -23.97 11.07 6.58
CA ALA A 241 -22.79 10.21 6.43
C ALA A 241 -23.11 8.73 6.72
N GLU A 242 -23.99 8.45 7.68
CA GLU A 242 -24.49 7.11 7.95
C GLU A 242 -25.45 6.59 6.86
N GLN A 243 -25.98 7.45 5.99
CA GLN A 243 -26.94 7.08 4.93
C GLN A 243 -26.34 6.90 3.53
N LEU A 244 -25.20 7.53 3.19
CA LEU A 244 -24.66 7.48 1.81
C LEU A 244 -23.84 6.22 1.47
N LEU A 245 -23.26 5.57 2.49
CA LEU A 245 -22.57 4.28 2.33
C LEU A 245 -22.93 3.28 3.44
N GLU A 246 -23.92 3.54 4.30
CA GLU A 246 -24.37 2.60 5.35
C GLU A 246 -23.26 1.94 6.19
N LYS A 247 -22.12 2.61 6.43
CA LYS A 247 -20.91 2.02 7.07
C LYS A 247 -20.27 0.86 6.28
N LYS A 248 -20.65 0.65 5.02
CA LYS A 248 -20.08 -0.31 4.09
C LYS A 248 -18.65 0.08 3.75
N GLU A 249 -17.72 -0.70 4.27
CA GLU A 249 -16.36 -0.74 3.76
C GLU A 249 -16.38 -1.53 2.43
N LEU A 250 -15.91 -0.90 1.36
CA LEU A 250 -15.83 -1.51 0.02
C LEU A 250 -14.89 -2.73 0.03
N GLU A 251 -15.29 -3.76 -0.69
CA GLU A 251 -14.56 -5.03 -0.83
C GLU A 251 -13.19 -4.82 -1.50
N PHE A 252 -13.06 -3.81 -2.37
CA PHE A 252 -11.82 -3.44 -3.03
C PHE A 252 -10.65 -3.21 -2.06
N TYR A 253 -10.94 -2.74 -0.84
CA TYR A 253 -9.96 -2.47 0.21
C TYR A 253 -9.87 -3.56 1.28
N LYS A 254 -10.49 -4.72 1.05
CA LYS A 254 -10.45 -5.88 1.94
C LYS A 254 -9.70 -7.04 1.29
N TRP A 255 -8.98 -7.79 2.11
CA TRP A 255 -8.25 -8.98 1.67
C TRP A 255 -8.69 -10.18 2.50
N ASP A 256 -8.74 -11.33 1.85
CA ASP A 256 -9.00 -12.59 2.51
C ASP A 256 -7.67 -13.13 3.04
N GLY A 257 -7.44 -12.97 4.35
CA GLY A 257 -6.20 -13.36 5.03
C GLY A 257 -5.32 -12.17 5.47
N ASP A 258 -4.14 -12.49 5.99
CA ASP A 258 -3.20 -11.47 6.48
C ASP A 258 -2.48 -10.78 5.31
N LEU A 259 -2.80 -9.50 5.08
CA LEU A 259 -2.23 -8.72 3.98
C LEU A 259 -0.69 -8.65 4.04
N SER A 260 -0.08 -8.64 5.22
CA SER A 260 1.39 -8.59 5.32
C SER A 260 2.02 -9.87 4.77
N GLN A 261 1.46 -11.03 5.09
CA GLN A 261 1.87 -12.32 4.54
C GLN A 261 1.63 -12.39 3.03
N LEU A 262 0.44 -11.98 2.54
CA LEU A 262 0.15 -11.98 1.10
C LEU A 262 1.16 -11.13 0.32
N LEU A 263 1.43 -9.91 0.80
CA LEU A 263 2.42 -9.04 0.18
C LEU A 263 3.82 -9.65 0.23
N GLN A 264 4.24 -10.22 1.35
CA GLN A 264 5.56 -10.84 1.47
C GLN A 264 5.73 -12.02 0.51
N ASN A 265 4.72 -12.87 0.39
CA ASN A 265 4.74 -14.00 -0.55
C ASN A 265 4.92 -13.52 -2.01
N VAL A 266 4.26 -12.42 -2.39
CA VAL A 266 4.43 -11.83 -3.73
C VAL A 266 5.81 -11.19 -3.89
N ARG A 267 6.38 -10.56 -2.84
CA ARG A 267 7.77 -10.05 -2.90
C ARG A 267 8.77 -11.18 -3.13
N ASP A 268 8.60 -12.30 -2.45
CA ASP A 268 9.51 -13.44 -2.58
C ASP A 268 9.42 -14.05 -3.98
N LYS A 269 8.22 -14.15 -4.55
CA LYS A 269 8.00 -14.56 -5.95
C LYS A 269 8.65 -13.60 -6.96
N LEU A 270 8.48 -12.29 -6.78
CA LEU A 270 9.11 -11.27 -7.63
C LEU A 270 10.64 -11.36 -7.57
N ASN A 271 11.21 -11.53 -6.37
CA ASN A 271 12.65 -11.71 -6.20
C ASN A 271 13.13 -12.97 -6.93
N LYS A 272 12.44 -14.11 -6.76
CA LYS A 272 12.75 -15.38 -7.44
C LYS A 272 12.74 -15.22 -8.97
N VAL A 273 11.75 -14.54 -9.53
CA VAL A 273 11.69 -14.27 -10.98
C VAL A 273 12.90 -13.44 -11.43
N ALA A 274 13.22 -12.38 -10.68
CA ALA A 274 14.32 -11.48 -10.99
C ALA A 274 15.73 -12.04 -10.70
N GLU A 275 15.86 -13.19 -10.01
CA GLU A 275 17.17 -13.84 -9.80
C GLU A 275 17.85 -14.22 -11.12
N SER A 276 17.05 -14.64 -12.11
CA SER A 276 17.53 -15.03 -13.43
C SER A 276 17.86 -13.85 -14.35
N TRP A 277 17.44 -12.64 -13.99
CA TRP A 277 17.60 -11.46 -14.83
C TRP A 277 19.01 -10.89 -14.76
N THR A 278 19.49 -10.45 -15.92
CA THR A 278 20.67 -9.61 -16.07
C THR A 278 20.47 -8.25 -15.39
N ARG A 279 21.56 -7.51 -15.19
CA ARG A 279 21.46 -6.17 -14.58
C ARG A 279 20.74 -5.20 -15.50
N GLU A 280 20.91 -5.37 -16.81
CA GLU A 280 20.26 -4.59 -17.86
C GLU A 280 18.74 -4.80 -17.82
N GLU A 281 18.27 -6.04 -17.71
CA GLU A 281 16.85 -6.36 -17.54
C GLU A 281 16.26 -5.78 -16.25
N LYS A 282 17.00 -5.86 -15.14
CA LYS A 282 16.61 -5.22 -13.87
C LYS A 282 16.51 -3.71 -14.00
N ASN A 283 17.49 -3.07 -14.64
CA ASN A 283 17.48 -1.63 -14.87
C ASN A 283 16.30 -1.21 -15.75
N HIS A 284 16.05 -1.95 -16.83
CA HIS A 284 14.91 -1.73 -17.72
C HIS A 284 13.58 -1.79 -16.97
N CYS A 285 13.38 -2.81 -16.12
CA CYS A 285 12.23 -2.87 -15.21
C CYS A 285 12.14 -1.61 -14.31
N LEU A 286 13.24 -1.14 -13.72
CA LEU A 286 13.22 0.05 -12.85
C LEU A 286 12.89 1.34 -13.63
N GLU A 287 13.36 1.48 -14.86
CA GLU A 287 13.12 2.64 -15.73
C GLU A 287 11.64 2.82 -16.10
N GLU A 288 10.87 1.72 -16.17
CA GLU A 288 9.43 1.75 -16.44
C GLU A 288 8.59 2.27 -15.26
N THR A 289 9.18 2.46 -14.07
CA THR A 289 8.44 2.90 -12.87
C THR A 289 7.77 4.26 -13.10
N GLU A 290 8.43 5.23 -13.76
CA GLU A 290 7.84 6.55 -13.98
C GLU A 290 6.60 6.49 -14.88
N LYS A 291 6.60 5.61 -15.90
CA LYS A 291 5.42 5.40 -16.76
C LYS A 291 4.30 4.72 -16.00
N SER A 292 4.61 3.76 -15.13
CA SER A 292 3.61 3.12 -14.25
C SER A 292 2.91 4.13 -13.33
N PHE A 293 3.66 5.08 -12.77
CA PHE A 293 3.10 6.16 -11.95
C PHE A 293 2.23 7.10 -12.78
N LYS A 294 2.67 7.47 -13.98
CA LYS A 294 1.89 8.34 -14.88
C LYS A 294 0.53 7.73 -15.20
N HIS A 295 0.49 6.49 -15.68
CA HIS A 295 -0.78 5.85 -16.06
C HIS A 295 -1.69 5.58 -14.85
N SER A 296 -1.12 5.18 -13.71
CA SER A 296 -1.87 5.04 -12.46
C SER A 296 -2.42 6.39 -11.97
N GLY A 297 -1.65 7.46 -12.13
CA GLY A 297 -2.04 8.83 -11.78
C GLY A 297 -3.19 9.36 -12.64
N GLU A 298 -3.18 9.08 -13.94
CA GLU A 298 -4.28 9.42 -14.86
C GLU A 298 -5.61 8.77 -14.46
N ILE A 299 -5.59 7.51 -14.01
CA ILE A 299 -6.78 6.84 -13.45
C ILE A 299 -7.16 7.45 -12.11
N LEU A 300 -6.19 7.72 -11.23
CA LEU A 300 -6.43 8.29 -9.91
C LEU A 300 -7.05 9.69 -9.99
N ARG A 301 -6.69 10.47 -11.01
CA ARG A 301 -7.24 11.79 -11.28
C ARG A 301 -8.73 11.77 -11.56
N LEU A 302 -9.30 10.65 -12.03
CA LEU A 302 -10.75 10.51 -12.27
C LEU A 302 -11.58 10.71 -11.00
N ILE A 303 -10.99 10.50 -9.82
CA ILE A 303 -11.65 10.72 -8.54
C ILE A 303 -12.03 12.19 -8.33
N LEU A 304 -11.24 13.12 -8.89
CA LEU A 304 -11.30 14.58 -8.68
C LEU A 304 -12.19 15.27 -9.70
#